data_AF-A0A1F8U2B3-F1
#
_entry.id   AF-A0A1F8U2B3-F1
#
_cell.length_a   1.000
_cell.length_b   1.000
_cell.length_c   1.000
_cell.angle_alpha   90.00
_cell.angle_beta   90.00
_cell.angle_gamma   90.00
#
_symmetry.space_group_name_H-M   'P 1'
#
loop_
_entity.id
_entity.type
_entity.pdbx_description
1 polymer ?
#
loop_
_entity_poly.entity_id
_entity_poly.type
_entity_poly.pdbx_seq_one_letter_code
_entity_poly.pdbx_strand_id
1 'polypeptide(L)'
;PEIEDDFHNFYALNIPTHHPARADHDTFYFNPKLMLRTQTSGVQIRTMETEQPPLRIISPGRVYRNDYDQTHTPMFHQVEGLMVDKNVSFTELKGILHDFLNNYFEEDLQIRFRPSFFPFTEPSAEVDVMGKNGKWLEVLGCGMVHPNVLRSVGIDPEVYSGFAFGMGVERLTMLRYGVTDLRSFFENDLRFLKQFR
;
A
#
# COMPACT_ATOMS: atom_id res chain seq x y z
N PRO A 1 -11.50 -3.09 -9.41
CA PRO A 1 -11.18 -4.02 -10.50
C PRO A 1 -9.66 -4.27 -10.54
N GLU A 2 -9.15 -5.31 -11.20
CA GLU A 2 -7.69 -5.49 -11.39
C GLU A 2 -7.17 -4.77 -12.64
N ILE A 3 -7.99 -4.70 -13.69
CA ILE A 3 -7.80 -3.78 -14.80
C ILE A 3 -8.43 -2.45 -14.39
N GLU A 4 -7.65 -1.39 -14.31
CA GLU A 4 -8.09 -0.05 -13.91
C GLU A 4 -7.85 0.97 -15.02
N ASP A 5 -8.57 2.08 -14.91
CA ASP A 5 -8.35 3.24 -15.75
C ASP A 5 -7.28 4.19 -15.17
N ASP A 6 -6.78 5.08 -16.02
CA ASP A 6 -5.77 6.09 -15.67
C ASP A 6 -6.20 7.04 -14.54
N PHE A 7 -7.51 7.29 -14.41
CA PHE A 7 -8.02 8.20 -13.40
C PHE A 7 -7.89 7.61 -12.01
N HIS A 8 -8.40 6.40 -11.81
CA HIS A 8 -8.42 5.74 -10.50
C HIS A 8 -7.05 5.22 -10.07
N ASN A 9 -6.20 4.79 -11.00
CA ASN A 9 -4.87 4.27 -10.65
C ASN A 9 -3.84 5.38 -10.42
N PHE A 10 -4.06 6.60 -10.95
CA PHE A 10 -3.05 7.66 -10.91
C PHE A 10 -3.60 9.07 -10.68
N TYR A 11 -4.48 9.58 -11.56
CA TYR A 11 -4.83 11.00 -11.53
C TYR A 11 -5.51 11.42 -10.22
N ALA A 12 -6.48 10.63 -9.75
CA ALA A 12 -7.18 10.85 -8.49
C ALA A 12 -6.23 10.80 -7.28
N LEU A 13 -5.09 10.12 -7.42
CA LEU A 13 -4.04 9.94 -6.42
C LEU A 13 -2.92 10.98 -6.57
N ASN A 14 -3.20 12.11 -7.24
CA ASN A 14 -2.26 13.21 -7.40
C ASN A 14 -0.97 12.81 -8.15
N ILE A 15 -1.04 11.79 -9.01
CA ILE A 15 0.07 11.32 -9.85
C ILE A 15 -0.10 11.90 -11.26
N PRO A 16 0.67 12.93 -11.64
CA PRO A 16 0.55 13.57 -12.95
C PRO A 16 1.08 12.69 -14.08
N THR A 17 0.69 13.00 -15.32
CA THR A 17 1.04 12.22 -16.53
C THR A 17 2.54 12.02 -16.76
N HIS A 18 3.37 12.97 -16.32
CA HIS A 18 4.83 12.93 -16.46
C HIS A 18 5.55 12.26 -15.27
N HIS A 19 4.81 11.71 -14.30
CA HIS A 19 5.39 11.06 -13.14
C HIS A 19 6.05 9.72 -13.54
N PRO A 20 7.26 9.39 -13.04
CA PRO A 20 7.97 8.16 -13.41
C PRO A 20 7.15 6.88 -13.23
N ALA A 21 6.36 6.79 -12.16
CA ALA A 21 5.49 5.63 -11.90
C ALA A 21 4.46 5.32 -13.02
N ARG A 22 4.21 6.25 -13.94
CA ARG A 22 3.35 6.03 -15.11
C ARG A 22 4.08 5.47 -16.32
N ALA A 23 5.40 5.34 -16.28
CA ALA A 23 6.18 4.88 -17.41
C ALA A 23 5.94 3.39 -17.74
N ASP A 24 6.09 3.04 -19.02
CA ASP A 24 5.86 1.67 -19.53
C ASP A 24 6.81 0.62 -18.93
N HIS A 25 7.94 1.04 -18.37
CA HIS A 25 8.87 0.11 -17.71
C HIS A 25 8.39 -0.32 -16.32
N ASP A 26 7.42 0.38 -15.72
CA ASP A 26 6.90 0.07 -14.38
C ASP A 26 5.45 -0.46 -14.42
N THR A 27 4.66 -0.03 -15.41
CA THR A 27 3.21 -0.31 -15.48
C THR A 27 2.82 -1.08 -16.75
N PHE A 28 1.98 -2.11 -16.60
CA PHE A 28 1.45 -2.88 -17.73
C PHE A 28 0.21 -2.21 -18.34
N TYR A 29 0.37 -1.57 -19.50
CA TYR A 29 -0.73 -0.94 -20.24
C TYR A 29 -1.33 -1.87 -21.31
N PHE A 30 -2.66 -1.84 -21.44
CA PHE A 30 -3.37 -2.41 -22.59
C PHE A 30 -3.53 -1.40 -23.72
N ASN A 31 -3.76 -0.13 -23.34
CA ASN A 31 -3.84 1.03 -24.21
C ASN A 31 -3.62 2.29 -23.35
N PRO A 32 -3.59 3.52 -23.91
CA PRO A 32 -3.32 4.74 -23.14
C PRO A 32 -4.28 5.06 -21.98
N LYS A 33 -5.40 4.35 -21.84
CA LYS A 33 -6.41 4.57 -20.80
C LYS A 33 -6.60 3.40 -19.84
N LEU A 34 -6.20 2.19 -20.23
CA LEU A 34 -6.45 0.95 -19.47
C LEU A 34 -5.14 0.24 -19.17
N MET A 35 -4.99 -0.20 -17.93
CA MET A 35 -3.78 -0.86 -17.41
C MET A 35 -4.14 -1.91 -16.35
N LEU A 36 -3.18 -2.77 -16.03
CA LEU A 36 -3.22 -3.51 -14.77
C LEU A 36 -2.88 -2.56 -13.62
N ARG A 37 -3.69 -2.56 -12.56
CA ARG A 37 -3.50 -1.64 -11.43
C ARG A 37 -2.16 -1.88 -10.73
N THR A 38 -1.50 -0.80 -10.33
CA THR A 38 -0.21 -0.85 -9.60
C THR A 38 -0.38 -0.77 -8.08
N GLN A 39 -1.61 -0.47 -7.64
CA GLN A 39 -2.01 -0.25 -6.25
C GLN A 39 -3.51 -0.56 -6.08
N THR A 40 -3.98 -0.82 -4.85
CA THR A 40 -5.39 -1.10 -4.57
C THR A 40 -6.19 0.17 -4.25
N SER A 41 -5.56 1.34 -4.29
CA SER A 41 -6.15 2.65 -3.99
C SER A 41 -7.32 3.03 -4.90
N GLY A 42 -7.45 2.44 -6.09
CA GLY A 42 -8.63 2.64 -6.95
C GLY A 42 -9.94 2.25 -6.26
N VAL A 43 -9.92 1.27 -5.34
CA VAL A 43 -11.10 0.94 -4.51
C VAL A 43 -11.42 2.09 -3.57
N GLN A 44 -10.40 2.70 -2.95
CA GLN A 44 -10.56 3.81 -2.02
C GLN A 44 -11.12 5.06 -2.69
N ILE A 45 -10.63 5.40 -3.89
CA ILE A 45 -11.15 6.51 -4.69
C ILE A 45 -12.65 6.30 -4.97
N ARG A 46 -13.02 5.12 -5.48
CA ARG A 46 -14.43 4.79 -5.78
C ARG A 46 -15.33 4.84 -4.55
N THR A 47 -14.82 4.41 -3.39
CA THR A 47 -15.55 4.55 -2.12
C THR A 47 -15.73 6.02 -1.73
N MET A 48 -14.68 6.84 -1.79
CA MET A 48 -14.77 8.27 -1.46
C MET A 48 -15.66 9.07 -2.44
N GLU A 49 -15.82 8.63 -3.68
CA GLU A 49 -16.74 9.25 -4.65
C GLU A 49 -18.22 8.98 -4.34
N THR A 50 -18.51 7.87 -3.66
CA THR A 50 -19.89 7.39 -3.43
C THR A 50 -20.35 7.55 -1.98
N GLU A 51 -19.41 7.67 -1.05
CA GLU A 51 -19.67 7.76 0.39
C GLU A 51 -18.93 8.95 0.99
N GLN A 52 -19.60 9.66 1.90
CA GLN A 52 -18.99 10.75 2.67
C GLN A 52 -18.40 10.22 4.00
N PRO A 53 -17.34 10.85 4.55
CA PRO A 53 -16.79 10.47 5.85
C PRO A 53 -17.85 10.39 6.97
N PRO A 54 -17.68 9.49 7.96
CA PRO A 54 -16.47 8.74 8.28
C PRO A 54 -16.26 7.49 7.39
N LEU A 55 -15.02 7.30 6.91
CA LEU A 55 -14.61 6.15 6.09
C LEU A 55 -13.52 5.37 6.81
N ARG A 56 -13.66 4.04 6.87
CA ARG A 56 -12.68 3.11 7.45
C ARG A 56 -12.70 1.82 6.64
N ILE A 57 -11.79 1.71 5.68
CA ILE A 57 -11.78 0.60 4.72
C ILE A 57 -10.40 -0.03 4.62
N ILE A 58 -10.40 -1.33 4.33
CA ILE A 58 -9.20 -2.11 4.00
C ILE A 58 -9.44 -2.77 2.65
N SER A 59 -8.51 -2.59 1.71
CA SER A 59 -8.60 -3.01 0.32
C SER A 59 -7.47 -4.00 -0.01
N PRO A 60 -7.67 -5.30 0.23
CA PRO A 60 -6.74 -6.33 -0.21
C PRO A 60 -6.91 -6.61 -1.71
N GLY A 61 -5.83 -6.95 -2.40
CA GLY A 61 -5.93 -7.46 -3.77
C GLY A 61 -4.60 -7.62 -4.48
N ARG A 62 -4.66 -8.25 -5.66
CA ARG A 62 -3.52 -8.39 -6.57
C ARG A 62 -3.21 -7.07 -7.24
N VAL A 63 -1.93 -6.74 -7.33
CA VAL A 63 -1.40 -5.57 -8.03
C VAL A 63 -0.25 -6.02 -8.91
N TYR A 64 0.07 -5.21 -9.92
CA TYR A 64 0.99 -5.58 -10.99
C TYR A 64 2.03 -4.51 -11.22
N ARG A 65 3.29 -4.91 -11.38
CA ARG A 65 4.41 -4.03 -11.72
C ARG A 65 5.34 -4.77 -12.66
N ASN A 66 5.96 -4.09 -13.60
CA ASN A 66 6.84 -4.74 -14.57
C ASN A 66 8.26 -4.92 -14.02
N ASP A 67 8.37 -5.67 -12.92
CA ASP A 67 9.63 -6.01 -12.25
C ASP A 67 9.64 -7.50 -11.87
N TYR A 68 10.79 -8.15 -12.00
CA TYR A 68 10.97 -9.57 -11.72
C TYR A 68 12.40 -9.85 -11.23
N ASP A 69 12.55 -10.13 -9.94
CA ASP A 69 13.79 -10.56 -9.32
C ASP A 69 13.54 -11.51 -8.12
N GLN A 70 14.48 -11.62 -7.17
CA GLN A 70 14.30 -12.48 -5.97
C GLN A 70 13.31 -11.91 -4.95
N THR A 71 13.10 -10.60 -4.98
CA THR A 71 12.28 -9.80 -4.06
C THR A 71 11.08 -9.16 -4.73
N HIS A 72 10.97 -9.24 -6.05
CA HIS A 72 9.91 -8.65 -6.87
C HIS A 72 9.34 -9.68 -7.83
N THR A 73 8.02 -9.65 -7.97
CA THR A 73 7.30 -10.45 -8.96
C THR A 73 6.29 -9.54 -9.68
N PRO A 74 5.94 -9.88 -10.93
CA PRO A 74 5.12 -9.01 -11.77
C PRO A 74 3.67 -8.92 -11.31
N MET A 75 3.28 -9.83 -10.43
CA MET A 75 2.03 -9.79 -9.68
C MET A 75 2.34 -10.15 -8.22
N PHE A 76 1.85 -9.34 -7.29
CA PHE A 76 1.93 -9.60 -5.86
C PHE A 76 0.64 -9.12 -5.19
N HIS A 77 0.45 -9.41 -3.90
CA HIS A 77 -0.73 -8.98 -3.16
C HIS A 77 -0.39 -7.77 -2.28
N GLN A 78 -1.24 -6.76 -2.36
CA GLN A 78 -1.14 -5.56 -1.55
C GLN A 78 -2.42 -5.39 -0.74
N VAL A 79 -2.25 -4.95 0.50
CA VAL A 79 -3.35 -4.52 1.38
C VAL A 79 -3.15 -3.05 1.65
N GLU A 80 -4.17 -2.26 1.33
CA GLU A 80 -4.19 -0.85 1.69
C GLU A 80 -5.29 -0.54 2.68
N GLY A 81 -5.01 0.31 3.65
CA GLY A 81 -5.99 0.86 4.57
C GLY A 81 -6.19 2.35 4.31
N LEU A 82 -7.43 2.80 4.47
CA LEU A 82 -7.81 4.22 4.45
C LEU A 82 -8.72 4.50 5.64
N MET A 83 -8.39 5.56 6.39
CA MET A 83 -9.26 6.14 7.40
C MET A 83 -9.40 7.63 7.15
N VAL A 84 -10.63 8.12 6.98
CA VAL A 84 -10.96 9.54 6.82
C VAL A 84 -12.07 9.90 7.81
N ASP A 85 -11.83 10.88 8.67
CA ASP A 85 -12.77 11.34 9.69
C ASP A 85 -12.40 12.78 10.11
N LYS A 86 -13.14 13.35 11.05
CA LYS A 86 -12.77 14.64 11.65
C LYS A 86 -11.64 14.45 12.66
N ASN A 87 -10.63 15.32 12.63
CA ASN A 87 -9.51 15.34 13.57
C ASN A 87 -8.58 14.12 13.54
N VAL A 88 -8.48 13.42 12.40
CA VAL A 88 -7.51 12.33 12.24
C VAL A 88 -6.09 12.89 12.17
N SER A 89 -5.18 12.29 12.92
CA SER A 89 -3.83 12.77 13.17
C SER A 89 -2.75 11.76 12.76
N PHE A 90 -1.53 12.25 12.51
CA PHE A 90 -0.38 11.37 12.27
C PHE A 90 -0.03 10.51 13.49
N THR A 91 -0.39 10.97 14.69
CA THR A 91 -0.24 10.20 15.94
C THR A 91 -1.12 8.96 15.95
N GLU A 92 -2.36 9.04 15.45
CA GLU A 92 -3.23 7.87 15.31
C GLU A 92 -2.68 6.89 14.28
N LEU A 93 -2.18 7.37 13.13
CA LEU A 93 -1.53 6.53 12.14
C LEU A 93 -0.37 5.73 12.76
N LYS A 94 0.51 6.40 13.51
CA LYS A 94 1.64 5.74 14.18
C LYS A 94 1.17 4.69 15.19
N GLY A 95 0.17 5.01 16.01
CA GLY A 95 -0.38 4.08 16.99
C GLY A 95 -0.98 2.83 16.35
N ILE A 96 -1.83 3.01 15.34
CA ILE A 96 -2.51 1.91 14.64
C ILE A 96 -1.50 0.98 13.97
N LEU A 97 -0.50 1.54 13.28
CA LEU A 97 0.52 0.73 12.61
C LEU A 97 1.45 0.04 13.60
N HIS A 98 1.78 0.68 14.72
CA HIS A 98 2.56 0.08 15.80
C HIS A 98 1.83 -1.11 16.41
N ASP A 99 0.55 -0.94 16.75
CA ASP A 99 -0.28 -2.01 17.30
C ASP A 99 -0.48 -3.14 16.29
N PHE A 100 -0.73 -2.82 15.02
CA PHE A 100 -0.84 -3.81 13.95
C PHE A 100 0.43 -4.65 13.83
N LEU A 101 1.61 -4.04 13.75
CA LEU A 101 2.87 -4.76 13.56
C LEU A 101 3.21 -5.65 14.75
N ASN A 102 3.02 -5.16 15.99
CA ASN A 102 3.25 -5.97 17.18
C ASN A 102 2.27 -7.16 17.26
N ASN A 103 0.99 -6.97 16.88
CA ASN A 103 0.03 -8.07 16.82
C ASN A 103 0.35 -9.06 15.69
N TYR A 104 0.74 -8.57 14.51
CA TYR A 104 1.05 -9.42 13.36
C TYR A 104 2.29 -10.31 13.59
N PHE A 105 3.32 -9.74 14.24
CA PHE A 105 4.55 -10.47 14.55
C PHE A 105 4.55 -11.13 15.93
N GLU A 106 3.54 -10.88 16.77
CA GLU A 106 3.39 -11.44 18.13
C GLU A 106 4.64 -11.22 19.01
N GLU A 107 5.36 -10.13 18.75
CA GLU A 107 6.61 -9.74 19.42
C GLU A 107 6.57 -8.22 19.66
N ASP A 108 7.25 -7.73 20.70
CA ASP A 108 7.47 -6.30 20.93
C ASP A 108 8.60 -5.82 19.99
N LEU A 109 8.21 -5.37 18.80
CA LEU A 109 9.14 -5.04 17.74
C LEU A 109 9.72 -3.64 17.89
N GLN A 110 11.02 -3.52 17.58
CA GLN A 110 11.58 -2.21 17.29
C GLN A 110 11.11 -1.73 15.92
N ILE A 111 10.23 -0.74 15.94
CA ILE A 111 9.61 -0.12 14.76
C ILE A 111 10.14 1.32 14.63
N ARG A 112 10.48 1.74 13.42
CA ARG A 112 10.80 3.14 13.13
C ARG A 112 9.98 3.68 11.96
N PHE A 113 9.62 4.94 12.05
CA PHE A 113 9.00 5.70 10.96
C PHE A 113 10.06 6.60 10.35
N ARG A 114 10.29 6.46 9.05
CA ARG A 114 11.26 7.26 8.30
C ARG A 114 10.50 8.14 7.31
N PRO A 115 10.83 9.44 7.19
CA PRO A 115 10.24 10.28 6.15
C PRO A 115 10.46 9.67 4.77
N SER A 116 9.39 9.62 3.97
CA SER A 116 9.40 9.20 2.57
C SER A 116 8.52 10.14 1.76
N PHE A 117 8.25 9.81 0.50
CA PHE A 117 7.42 10.61 -0.38
C PHE A 117 6.48 9.71 -1.20
N PHE A 118 5.18 9.97 -1.07
CA PHE A 118 4.16 9.43 -1.97
C PHE A 118 3.29 10.59 -2.47
N PRO A 119 3.00 10.71 -3.78
CA PRO A 119 2.23 11.84 -4.32
C PRO A 119 0.84 12.02 -3.69
N PHE A 120 0.25 10.95 -3.18
CA PHE A 120 -1.08 10.92 -2.56
C PHE A 120 -1.09 11.15 -1.04
N THR A 121 0.07 11.35 -0.39
CA THR A 121 0.14 11.64 1.04
C THR A 121 1.13 12.76 1.40
N GLU A 122 0.79 13.58 2.40
CA GLU A 122 1.67 14.61 2.96
C GLU A 122 1.22 14.95 4.40
N PRO A 123 2.04 14.70 5.45
CA PRO A 123 3.36 14.04 5.41
C PRO A 123 3.29 12.55 5.09
N SER A 124 4.35 12.07 4.43
CA SER A 124 4.56 10.66 4.04
C SER A 124 5.67 9.99 4.87
N ALA A 125 5.53 8.69 5.14
CA ALA A 125 6.51 7.89 5.87
C ALA A 125 6.55 6.44 5.40
N GLU A 126 7.73 5.84 5.47
CA GLU A 126 7.92 4.40 5.44
C GLU A 126 8.09 3.87 6.85
N VAL A 127 7.70 2.61 7.06
CA VAL A 127 7.87 1.91 8.32
C VAL A 127 8.81 0.74 8.13
N ASP A 128 9.84 0.72 8.96
CA ASP A 128 10.80 -0.38 9.02
C ASP A 128 10.67 -1.11 10.35
N VAL A 129 10.90 -2.42 10.32
CA VAL A 129 11.05 -3.28 11.51
C VAL A 129 12.50 -3.76 11.63
N MET A 130 12.99 -3.88 12.86
CA MET A 130 14.31 -4.48 13.10
C MET A 130 14.24 -6.00 12.87
N GLY A 131 14.92 -6.48 11.83
CA GLY A 131 15.06 -7.91 11.58
C GLY A 131 15.95 -8.60 12.62
N LYS A 132 15.79 -9.92 12.77
CA LYS A 132 16.60 -10.75 13.69
C LYS A 132 18.11 -10.75 13.36
N ASN A 133 18.46 -10.32 12.15
CA ASN A 133 19.84 -10.12 11.69
C ASN A 133 20.42 -8.73 12.05
N GLY A 134 19.70 -7.91 12.82
CA GLY A 134 20.12 -6.57 13.23
C GLY A 134 20.03 -5.52 12.12
N LYS A 135 19.31 -5.79 11.02
CA LYS A 135 19.10 -4.84 9.93
C LYS A 135 17.65 -4.38 9.89
N TRP A 136 17.46 -3.10 9.56
CA TRP A 136 16.14 -2.54 9.29
C TRP A 136 15.59 -3.07 7.99
N LEU A 137 14.32 -3.47 8.01
CA LEU A 137 13.60 -4.02 6.86
C LEU A 137 12.32 -3.22 6.66
N GLU A 138 12.21 -2.60 5.49
CA GLU A 138 10.99 -1.92 5.07
C GLU A 138 9.83 -2.93 4.96
N VAL A 139 8.69 -2.57 5.55
CA VAL A 139 7.49 -3.41 5.61
C VAL A 139 6.25 -2.77 5.02
N LEU A 140 6.11 -1.44 5.11
CA LEU A 140 4.95 -0.72 4.58
C LEU A 140 5.24 0.76 4.37
N GLY A 141 4.47 1.37 3.46
CA GLY A 141 4.39 2.81 3.25
C GLY A 141 3.10 3.39 3.84
N CYS A 142 3.14 4.63 4.31
CA CYS A 142 1.98 5.30 4.90
C CYS A 142 2.08 6.82 4.84
N GLY A 143 1.00 7.51 5.14
CA GLY A 143 1.01 8.96 5.28
C GLY A 143 -0.38 9.55 5.49
N MET A 144 -0.42 10.86 5.76
CA MET A 144 -1.68 11.61 5.81
C MET A 144 -2.15 11.89 4.40
N VAL A 145 -3.43 11.63 4.09
CA VAL A 145 -3.98 11.78 2.74
C VAL A 145 -3.80 13.22 2.25
N HIS A 146 -3.20 13.37 1.06
CA HIS A 146 -2.90 14.68 0.51
C HIS A 146 -4.21 15.46 0.22
N PRO A 147 -4.30 16.77 0.53
CA PRO A 147 -5.53 17.55 0.35
C PRO A 147 -6.10 17.51 -1.09
N ASN A 148 -5.25 17.42 -2.11
CA ASN A 148 -5.69 17.25 -3.51
C ASN A 148 -6.45 15.95 -3.75
N VAL A 149 -6.08 14.86 -3.06
CA VAL A 149 -6.75 13.56 -3.19
C VAL A 149 -8.14 13.63 -2.57
N LEU A 150 -8.30 14.31 -1.42
CA LEU A 150 -9.62 14.54 -0.83
C LEU A 150 -10.50 15.44 -1.73
N ARG A 151 -9.92 16.52 -2.26
CA ARG A 151 -10.63 17.44 -3.17
C ARG A 151 -11.06 16.78 -4.48
N SER A 152 -10.27 15.85 -5.03
CA SER A 152 -10.58 15.19 -6.30
C SER A 152 -11.83 14.32 -6.23
N VAL A 153 -12.19 13.85 -5.02
CA VAL A 153 -13.37 13.02 -4.73
C VAL A 153 -14.46 13.78 -3.95
N GLY A 154 -14.35 15.10 -3.82
CA GLY A 154 -15.38 15.94 -3.21
C GLY A 154 -15.43 15.93 -1.68
N ILE A 155 -14.32 15.58 -1.01
CA ILE A 155 -14.16 15.68 0.44
C ILE A 155 -13.40 16.98 0.78
N ASP A 156 -13.95 17.77 1.70
CA ASP A 156 -13.34 19.04 2.13
C ASP A 156 -12.18 18.81 3.12
N PRO A 157 -10.91 19.11 2.73
CA PRO A 157 -9.74 18.91 3.58
C PRO A 157 -9.65 19.89 4.76
N GLU A 158 -10.45 20.97 4.78
CA GLU A 158 -10.53 21.88 5.94
C GLU A 158 -11.43 21.30 7.05
N VAL A 159 -12.30 20.34 6.71
CA VAL A 159 -13.21 19.68 7.65
C VAL A 159 -12.73 18.28 8.02
N TYR A 160 -12.18 17.55 7.05
CA TYR A 160 -11.79 16.16 7.19
C TYR A 160 -10.30 15.97 6.97
N SER A 161 -9.72 15.08 7.75
CA SER A 161 -8.37 14.57 7.54
C SER A 161 -8.40 13.05 7.52
N GLY A 162 -7.30 12.45 7.06
CA GLY A 162 -7.22 11.01 7.01
C GLY A 162 -5.79 10.54 6.82
N PHE A 163 -5.58 9.24 7.03
CA PHE A 163 -4.34 8.58 6.69
C PHE A 163 -4.62 7.37 5.81
N ALA A 164 -3.61 7.00 5.04
CA ALA A 164 -3.58 5.76 4.29
C ALA A 164 -2.28 5.01 4.58
N PHE A 165 -2.31 3.69 4.39
CA PHE A 165 -1.13 2.83 4.44
C PHE A 165 -1.26 1.72 3.41
N GLY A 166 -0.13 1.22 2.93
CA GLY A 166 -0.05 0.12 1.97
C GLY A 166 1.08 -0.84 2.35
N MET A 167 0.78 -2.14 2.33
CA MET A 167 1.72 -3.20 2.69
C MET A 167 1.65 -4.37 1.71
N GLY A 168 2.82 -4.91 1.38
CA GLY A 168 2.94 -6.12 0.57
C GLY A 168 2.73 -7.37 1.43
N VAL A 169 1.78 -8.22 1.03
CA VAL A 169 1.44 -9.45 1.77
C VAL A 169 2.59 -10.43 1.75
N GLU A 170 3.20 -10.66 0.59
CA GLU A 170 4.34 -11.58 0.45
C GLU A 170 5.50 -11.14 1.33
N ARG A 171 5.81 -9.84 1.35
CA ARG A 171 6.90 -9.30 2.17
C ARG A 171 6.66 -9.57 3.66
N LEU A 172 5.46 -9.29 4.17
CA LEU A 172 5.11 -9.58 5.55
C LEU A 172 5.09 -11.09 5.85
N THR A 173 4.66 -11.91 4.90
CA THR A 173 4.65 -13.38 5.01
C THR A 173 6.06 -13.94 5.08
N MET A 174 6.99 -13.42 4.26
CA MET A 174 8.41 -13.79 4.30
C MET A 174 9.02 -13.51 5.66
N LEU A 175 8.75 -12.33 6.22
CA LEU A 175 9.29 -11.95 7.53
C LEU A 175 8.69 -12.78 8.66
N ARG A 176 7.39 -13.09 8.61
CA ARG A 176 6.70 -13.87 9.64
C ARG A 176 7.17 -15.32 9.69
N TYR A 177 7.34 -15.95 8.53
CA TYR A 177 7.62 -17.39 8.43
C TYR A 177 9.04 -17.73 7.98
N GLY A 178 9.89 -16.73 7.74
CA GLY A 178 11.28 -16.94 7.33
C GLY A 178 11.43 -17.48 5.90
N VAL A 179 10.52 -17.13 4.99
CA VAL A 179 10.64 -17.49 3.56
C VAL A 179 11.71 -16.61 2.91
N THR A 180 12.68 -17.23 2.24
CA THR A 180 13.88 -16.54 1.72
C THR A 180 13.74 -16.02 0.29
N ASP A 181 12.84 -16.60 -0.50
CA ASP A 181 12.66 -16.26 -1.92
C ASP A 181 11.18 -16.01 -2.21
N LEU A 182 10.86 -14.82 -2.74
CA LEU A 182 9.48 -14.43 -2.99
C LEU A 182 8.84 -15.28 -4.10
N ARG A 183 9.63 -15.76 -5.06
CA ARG A 183 9.14 -16.54 -6.21
C ARG A 183 8.47 -17.84 -5.79
N SER A 184 8.87 -18.42 -4.67
CA SER A 184 8.31 -19.66 -4.13
C SER A 184 6.81 -19.58 -3.83
N PHE A 185 6.25 -18.38 -3.58
CA PHE A 185 4.80 -18.20 -3.42
C PHE A 185 4.02 -18.50 -4.70
N PHE A 186 4.62 -18.30 -5.87
CA PHE A 186 3.94 -18.44 -7.17
C PHE A 186 4.36 -19.70 -7.94
N GLU A 187 5.43 -20.37 -7.52
CA GLU A 187 5.83 -21.69 -8.04
C GLU A 187 4.85 -22.81 -7.62
N ASN A 188 4.14 -22.63 -6.51
CA ASN A 188 3.13 -23.57 -6.00
C ASN A 188 3.66 -25.00 -5.75
N ASP A 189 4.92 -25.13 -5.29
CA ASP A 189 5.48 -26.43 -4.92
C ASP A 189 4.71 -27.03 -3.72
N LEU A 190 4.16 -28.23 -3.88
CA LEU A 190 3.39 -28.90 -2.83
C LEU A 190 4.19 -29.13 -1.54
N ARG A 191 5.52 -29.24 -1.60
CA ARG A 191 6.41 -29.39 -0.44
C ARG A 191 6.55 -28.08 0.32
N PHE A 192 6.51 -26.95 -0.37
CA PHE A 192 6.47 -25.62 0.24
C PHE A 192 5.11 -25.38 0.90
N LEU A 193 4.01 -25.55 0.14
CA LEU A 193 2.66 -25.26 0.62
C LEU A 193 2.25 -26.09 1.85
N LYS A 194 2.72 -27.35 1.95
CA LYS A 194 2.43 -28.22 3.11
C LYS A 194 3.00 -27.71 4.44
N GLN A 195 3.96 -26.78 4.44
CA GLN A 195 4.57 -26.22 5.65
C GLN A 195 3.63 -25.24 6.39
N PHE A 196 2.58 -24.75 5.72
CA PHE A 196 1.67 -23.72 6.21
C PHE A 196 0.25 -24.24 6.48
N ARG A 197 0.14 -25.46 7.02
CA ARG A 197 -1.16 -26.08 7.37
C ARG A 197 -1.73 -25.55 8.67
#